data_AF-A0A7C5QY27-F1
#
_entry.id   AF-A0A7C5QY27-F1
#
_cell.length_a   1.000
_cell.length_b   1.000
_cell.length_c   1.000
_cell.angle_alpha   90.00
_cell.angle_beta   90.00
_cell.angle_gamma   90.00
#
_symmetry.space_group_name_H-M   'P 1'
#
loop_
_entity.id
_entity.type
_entity.pdbx_description
1 polymer ?
#
loop_
_entity_poly.entity_id
_entity_poly.type
_entity_poly.pdbx_seq_one_letter_code
_entity_poly.pdbx_strand_id
1 'polypeptide(L)'
;MNFYLDIALPVIGLMGLALGLPYLWARVLPEGIPGLIANGLLSVVVIAGAVSAYLLHWYGGPGDVAPRVLAWYLGLWIAKTALAWAPMLVMGLAAQPRHWKEVVW
;
A
#
# COMPACT_ATOMS: atom_id res chain seq x y z
N MET A 1 -23.93 -15.03 -2.91
CA MET A 1 -22.68 -14.26 -3.08
C MET A 1 -23.04 -13.03 -3.90
N ASN A 2 -22.85 -11.84 -3.35
CA ASN A 2 -23.29 -10.61 -4.01
C ASN A 2 -22.06 -9.93 -4.59
N PHE A 3 -21.75 -10.29 -5.84
CA PHE A 3 -20.52 -9.93 -6.55
C PHE A 3 -20.11 -8.45 -6.39
N TYR A 4 -21.10 -7.55 -6.37
CA TYR A 4 -20.87 -6.13 -6.18
C TYR A 4 -20.30 -5.79 -4.80
N LEU A 5 -20.83 -6.38 -3.73
CA LEU A 5 -20.33 -6.14 -2.37
C LEU A 5 -18.96 -6.79 -2.15
N ASP A 6 -18.76 -7.98 -2.72
CA ASP A 6 -17.53 -8.75 -2.57
C ASP A 6 -16.33 -8.06 -3.25
N ILE A 7 -16.54 -7.25 -4.29
CA ILE A 7 -15.47 -6.51 -4.98
C ILE A 7 -15.43 -5.02 -4.59
N ALA A 8 -16.59 -4.36 -4.48
CA ALA A 8 -16.61 -2.93 -4.20
C ALA A 8 -16.08 -2.63 -2.79
N LEU A 9 -16.43 -3.44 -1.79
CA LEU A 9 -16.03 -3.18 -0.40
C LEU A 9 -14.50 -3.25 -0.22
N PRO A 10 -13.77 -4.27 -0.74
CA PRO A 10 -12.31 -4.29 -0.70
C PRO A 10 -11.69 -3.12 -1.47
N VAL A 11 -12.21 -2.80 -2.67
CA VAL A 11 -11.66 -1.71 -3.47
C VAL A 11 -11.81 -0.36 -2.76
N ILE A 12 -12.98 -0.07 -2.20
CA ILE A 12 -13.22 1.13 -1.41
C ILE A 12 -12.32 1.16 -0.17
N GLY A 13 -12.16 0.01 0.51
CA GLY A 13 -11.23 -0.13 1.63
C GLY A 13 -9.78 0.19 1.25
N LEU A 14 -9.31 -0.32 0.12
CA LEU A 14 -7.97 -0.06 -0.41
C LEU A 14 -7.80 1.40 -0.84
N MET A 15 -8.81 2.03 -1.44
CA MET A 15 -8.81 3.47 -1.73
C MET A 15 -8.66 4.29 -0.44
N GLY A 16 -9.43 3.93 0.59
CA GLY A 16 -9.34 4.56 1.91
C GLY A 16 -7.95 4.41 2.54
N LEU A 17 -7.34 3.23 2.42
CA LEU A 17 -5.97 2.99 2.90
C LEU A 17 -4.95 3.78 2.09
N ALA A 18 -5.04 3.80 0.76
CA ALA A 18 -4.11 4.52 -0.12
C ALA A 18 -4.10 6.02 0.15
N LEU A 19 -5.26 6.60 0.47
CA LEU A 19 -5.37 8.01 0.82
C LEU A 19 -5.03 8.27 2.29
N GLY A 20 -5.47 7.40 3.21
CA GLY A 20 -5.36 7.61 4.65
C GLY A 20 -3.99 7.27 5.24
N LEU A 21 -3.33 6.21 4.77
CA LEU A 21 -2.02 5.77 5.29
C LEU A 21 -0.96 6.87 5.25
N PRO A 22 -0.83 7.64 4.14
CA PRO A 22 0.09 8.76 4.11
C PRO A 22 -0.08 9.72 5.28
N TYR A 23 -1.32 10.08 5.63
CA TYR A 23 -1.60 11.01 6.74
C TYR A 23 -1.33 10.38 8.11
N LEU A 24 -1.58 9.08 8.27
CA LEU A 24 -1.26 8.37 9.51
C LEU A 24 0.25 8.33 9.74
N TRP A 25 1.01 7.96 8.72
CA TRP A 25 2.47 7.90 8.79
C TRP A 25 3.10 9.28 8.98
N ALA A 26 2.51 10.33 8.42
CA ALA A 26 2.98 11.68 8.65
C ALA A 26 3.01 12.00 10.15
N ARG A 27 2.08 11.54 10.97
CA ARG A 27 2.09 11.84 12.41
C ARG A 27 3.31 11.28 13.16
N VAL A 28 3.96 10.26 12.60
CA VAL A 28 5.05 9.52 13.26
C VAL A 28 6.41 9.76 12.59
N LEU A 29 6.41 9.96 11.27
CA LEU A 29 7.64 10.13 10.50
C LEU A 29 8.18 11.56 10.58
N PRO A 30 9.51 11.72 10.54
CA PRO A 30 10.15 13.03 10.57
C PRO A 30 9.77 13.86 9.34
N GLU A 31 9.81 15.18 9.49
CA GLU A 31 9.58 16.10 8.38
C GLU A 31 10.79 16.12 7.43
N GLY A 32 10.53 16.25 6.13
CA GLY A 32 11.56 16.30 5.08
C GLY A 32 11.49 15.13 4.09
N ILE A 33 12.35 15.20 3.06
CA ILE A 33 12.38 14.24 1.94
C ILE A 33 12.58 12.78 2.39
N PRO A 34 13.48 12.47 3.36
CA PRO A 34 13.64 11.09 3.82
C PRO A 34 12.37 10.53 4.46
N GLY A 35 11.65 11.35 5.24
CA GLY A 35 10.37 10.98 5.83
C GLY A 35 9.28 10.75 4.78
N LEU A 36 9.26 11.56 3.71
CA LEU A 36 8.35 11.39 2.58
C LEU A 36 8.57 10.04 1.87
N ILE A 37 9.83 9.70 1.59
CA ILE A 37 10.19 8.44 0.94
C ILE A 37 9.81 7.26 1.84
N ALA A 38 10.15 7.32 3.14
CA ALA A 38 9.77 6.29 4.10
C ALA A 38 8.25 6.12 4.18
N ASN A 39 7.50 7.23 4.14
CA ASN A 39 6.03 7.21 4.14
C ASN A 39 5.49 6.47 2.92
N GLY A 40 5.96 6.83 1.72
CA GLY A 40 5.56 6.16 0.49
C GLY A 40 5.84 4.67 0.51
N LEU A 41 7.06 4.28 0.90
CA LEU A 41 7.46 2.87 0.98
C LEU A 41 6.62 2.08 1.99
N LEU A 42 6.42 2.61 3.20
CA LEU A 42 5.60 1.95 4.22
C LEU A 42 4.15 1.81 3.77
N SER A 43 3.60 2.85 3.13
CA SER A 43 2.23 2.81 2.61
C SER A 43 2.07 1.74 1.52
N VAL A 44 3.03 1.62 0.60
CA VAL A 44 3.05 0.56 -0.43
C VAL A 44 3.11 -0.82 0.20
N VAL A 45 3.97 -1.03 1.19
CA VAL A 45 4.10 -2.33 1.87
C VAL A 45 2.80 -2.73 2.55
N VAL A 46 2.13 -1.79 3.24
CA VAL A 46 0.85 -2.07 3.91
C VAL A 46 -0.26 -2.40 2.89
N ILE A 47 -0.38 -1.63 1.82
CA ILE A 47 -1.42 -1.87 0.80
C ILE A 47 -1.18 -3.19 0.09
N ALA A 48 0.07 -3.46 -0.31
CA ALA A 48 0.41 -4.71 -0.96
C ALA A 48 0.20 -5.91 -0.03
N GLY A 49 0.50 -5.76 1.26
CA GLY A 49 0.18 -6.76 2.29
C GLY A 49 -1.32 -7.00 2.42
N ALA A 50 -2.14 -5.95 2.47
CA ALA A 50 -3.60 -6.04 2.55
C ALA A 50 -4.20 -6.73 1.31
N VAL A 51 -3.75 -6.36 0.11
CA VAL A 51 -4.16 -7.01 -1.15
C VAL A 51 -3.76 -8.48 -1.15
N SER A 52 -2.52 -8.78 -0.73
CA SER A 52 -2.03 -10.16 -0.69
C SER A 52 -2.85 -11.02 0.29
N ALA A 53 -3.14 -10.50 1.49
CA ALA A 53 -3.97 -11.19 2.48
C ALA A 53 -5.40 -11.43 1.97
N TYR A 54 -6.00 -10.43 1.32
CA TYR A 54 -7.32 -10.56 0.71
C TYR A 54 -7.34 -11.63 -0.39
N LEU A 55 -6.35 -11.63 -1.28
CA LEU A 55 -6.24 -12.62 -2.35
C LEU A 55 -6.00 -14.03 -1.79
N LEU A 56 -5.15 -14.18 -0.78
CA LEU A 56 -4.91 -15.47 -0.12
C LEU A 56 -6.16 -16.02 0.56
N HIS A 57 -7.00 -15.16 1.13
CA HIS A 57 -8.28 -15.56 1.69
C HIS A 57 -9.24 -16.09 0.62
N TRP A 58 -9.29 -15.45 -0.55
CA TRP A 58 -10.22 -15.79 -1.64
C TRP A 58 -9.77 -16.94 -2.55
N TYR A 59 -8.49 -16.95 -2.92
CA TYR A 59 -7.92 -17.94 -3.84
C TYR A 59 -7.32 -19.16 -3.12
N GLY A 60 -7.31 -19.16 -1.78
CA GLY A 60 -6.64 -20.17 -0.97
C GLY A 60 -5.14 -19.90 -0.81
N GLY A 61 -4.54 -20.59 0.16
CA GLY A 61 -3.11 -20.48 0.44
C GLY A 61 -2.24 -20.87 -0.76
N PRO A 62 -0.97 -20.45 -0.80
CA PRO A 62 -0.04 -21.00 -1.76
C PRO A 62 0.06 -22.50 -1.45
N GLY A 63 -0.29 -23.37 -2.41
CA GLY A 63 -0.17 -24.82 -2.25
C GLY A 63 1.29 -25.27 -2.07
N ASP A 64 1.68 -26.43 -2.60
CA ASP A 64 3.08 -26.92 -2.56
C ASP A 64 4.04 -26.15 -3.49
N VAL A 65 3.90 -24.82 -3.55
CA VAL A 65 4.77 -23.94 -4.33
C VAL A 65 6.08 -23.76 -3.57
N ALA A 66 7.20 -24.06 -4.22
CA ALA A 66 8.52 -23.86 -3.65
C ALA A 66 8.68 -22.40 -3.14
N PRO A 67 9.24 -22.17 -1.92
CA PRO A 67 9.29 -20.85 -1.29
C PRO A 67 9.94 -19.76 -2.15
N ARG A 68 10.96 -20.12 -2.93
CA ARG A 68 11.66 -19.21 -3.85
C ARG A 68 10.75 -18.73 -4.99
N VAL A 69 9.94 -19.63 -5.52
CA VAL A 69 8.98 -19.33 -6.60
C VAL A 69 7.86 -18.43 -6.05
N LEU A 70 7.36 -18.76 -4.85
CA LEU A 70 6.37 -17.94 -4.15
C LEU A 70 6.87 -16.51 -3.91
N ALA A 71 8.11 -16.35 -3.40
CA ALA A 71 8.69 -15.03 -3.14
C ALA A 71 8.82 -14.17 -4.41
N TRP A 72 9.20 -14.77 -5.54
CA TRP A 72 9.28 -14.07 -6.83
C TRP A 72 7.90 -13.55 -7.29
N TYR A 73 6.89 -14.42 -7.27
CA TYR A 73 5.54 -14.02 -7.61
C TYR A 73 5.04 -12.93 -6.65
N LEU A 74 5.24 -13.09 -5.34
CA LEU A 74 4.85 -12.09 -4.35
C LEU A 74 5.49 -10.73 -4.65
N GLY A 75 6.78 -10.69 -5.00
CA GLY A 75 7.47 -9.47 -5.40
C GLY A 75 6.85 -8.81 -6.64
N LEU A 76 6.54 -9.59 -7.68
CA LEU A 76 5.85 -9.08 -8.86
C LEU A 76 4.43 -8.56 -8.53
N TRP A 77 3.71 -9.24 -7.64
CA TRP A 77 2.38 -8.83 -7.18
C TRP A 77 2.42 -7.52 -6.41
N ILE A 78 3.39 -7.37 -5.50
CA ILE A 78 3.63 -6.13 -4.77
C ILE A 78 3.91 -4.99 -5.76
N ALA A 79 4.79 -5.20 -6.74
CA ALA A 79 5.13 -4.19 -7.74
C ALA A 79 3.92 -3.75 -8.59
N LYS A 80 3.12 -4.71 -9.07
CA LYS A 80 1.89 -4.42 -9.83
C LYS A 80 0.87 -3.66 -8.99
N THR A 81 0.70 -4.06 -7.74
CA THR A 81 -0.22 -3.40 -6.80
C THR A 81 0.26 -1.98 -6.51
N ALA A 82 1.56 -1.80 -6.25
CA ALA A 82 2.16 -0.49 -6.04
C ALA A 82 1.91 0.43 -7.24
N LEU A 83 2.10 -0.05 -8.47
CA LEU A 83 1.83 0.73 -9.68
C LEU A 83 0.36 1.09 -9.84
N ALA A 84 -0.56 0.17 -9.54
CA ALA A 84 -2.00 0.42 -9.62
C ALA A 84 -2.46 1.52 -8.64
N TRP A 85 -1.88 1.55 -7.44
CA TRP A 85 -2.26 2.49 -6.38
C TRP A 85 -1.33 3.71 -6.28
N ALA A 86 -0.23 3.74 -7.05
CA ALA A 86 0.77 4.82 -7.01
C ALA A 86 0.17 6.21 -7.22
N PRO A 87 -0.73 6.46 -8.20
CA PRO A 87 -1.30 7.80 -8.38
C PRO A 87 -2.05 8.29 -7.13
N MET A 88 -2.81 7.41 -6.47
CA MET A 88 -3.56 7.78 -5.26
C MET A 88 -2.62 8.04 -4.08
N LEU A 89 -1.59 7.20 -3.92
CA LEU A 89 -0.56 7.40 -2.90
C LEU A 89 0.20 8.71 -3.10
N VAL A 90 0.59 9.01 -4.34
CA VAL A 90 1.27 10.27 -4.69
C VAL A 90 0.37 11.47 -4.42
N MET A 91 -0.93 11.39 -4.74
CA MET A 91 -1.88 12.43 -4.38
C MET A 91 -1.98 12.61 -2.85
N GLY A 92 -2.09 11.53 -2.09
CA GLY A 92 -2.15 11.58 -0.63
C GLY A 92 -0.87 12.15 0.02
N LEU A 93 0.29 11.86 -0.56
CA LEU A 93 1.59 12.40 -0.13
C LEU A 93 1.74 13.88 -0.52
N ALA A 94 1.35 14.26 -1.74
CA ALA A 94 1.43 15.64 -2.24
C ALA A 94 0.46 16.58 -1.53
N ALA A 95 -0.70 16.09 -1.10
CA ALA A 95 -1.70 16.85 -0.37
C ALA A 95 -1.37 17.04 1.12
N GLN A 96 -0.22 16.55 1.60
CA GLN A 96 0.17 16.75 2.99
C GLN A 96 0.61 18.20 3.22
N PRO A 97 0.14 18.85 4.28
CA PRO A 97 0.41 20.26 4.57
C PRO A 97 1.85 20.54 5.02
N ARG A 98 2.76 19.54 5.01
CA ARG A 98 4.09 19.64 5.60
C ARG A 98 5.11 20.28 4.67
N HIS A 99 6.00 21.08 5.24
CA HIS A 99 7.07 21.74 4.52
C HIS A 99 8.20 20.75 4.22
N TRP A 100 8.09 20.02 3.12
CA TRP A 100 9.07 19.02 2.64
C TRP A 100 10.43 19.59 2.22
N LYS A 101 10.84 20.72 2.79
CA LYS A 101 12.00 21.49 2.30
C LYS A 101 13.28 21.10 3.03
N GLU A 102 13.28 20.98 4.36
CA GLU A 102 14.47 20.63 5.14
C GLU A 102 14.08 19.91 6.44
N VAL A 103 14.92 18.98 6.90
CA VAL A 103 14.73 18.28 8.19
C VAL A 103 14.93 19.31 9.31
N VAL A 104 13.85 19.75 9.93
CA VAL A 104 13.91 20.57 11.14
C VAL A 104 13.84 19.62 12.33
N TRP A 105 14.95 19.54 13.07
CA TRP A 105 15.07 18.77 14.31
C TRP A 105 14.44 19.52 15.49
#